data_AF-A0A1E3X2D3-F1
#
_entry.id   AF-A0A1E3X2D3-F1
#
_cell.length_a   1.000
_cell.length_b   1.000
_cell.length_c   1.000
_cell.angle_alpha   90.00
_cell.angle_beta   90.00
_cell.angle_gamma   90.00
#
_symmetry.space_group_name_H-M   'P 1'
#
loop_
_entity.id
_entity.type
_entity.pdbx_description
1 polymer ?
#
loop_
_entity_poly.entity_id
_entity_poly.type
_entity_poly.pdbx_seq_one_letter_code
_entity_poly.pdbx_strand_id
1 'polypeptide(L)'
;FAEERKEHVEAFLEDSQRGWTYGQHFRHMFEQGYSYLQEAADNTAPWEFLESALLQDIRETRRWLKENPKTHHTLDKTTPDYPMKAVCLKTLRIPTELEGYMRQLSIHFAFKSIHLDYLKDVEIRAVEDVKRLSERMGEEL
;
A
#
# COMPACT_ATOMS: atom_id res chain seq x y z
N PHE A 1 -5.81 -20.69 12.37
CA PHE A 1 -5.90 -20.68 10.90
C PHE A 1 -5.52 -19.34 10.29
N ALA A 2 -6.25 -18.24 10.49
CA ALA A 2 -5.90 -16.98 9.83
C ALA A 2 -4.54 -16.42 10.24
N GLU A 3 -4.25 -16.43 11.55
CA GLU A 3 -2.94 -16.00 12.07
C GLU A 3 -1.81 -16.91 11.60
N GLU A 4 -1.99 -18.24 11.67
CA GLU A 4 -1.03 -19.23 11.13
C GLU A 4 -0.75 -19.04 9.63
N ARG A 5 -1.78 -18.69 8.84
CA ARG A 5 -1.59 -18.38 7.41
C ARG A 5 -0.85 -17.06 7.21
N LYS A 6 -1.06 -16.09 8.10
CA LYS A 6 -0.34 -14.82 8.09
C LYS A 6 1.13 -15.04 8.43
N GLU A 7 1.44 -15.77 9.50
CA GLU A 7 2.79 -16.18 9.87
C GLU A 7 3.52 -16.88 8.72
N HIS A 8 2.83 -17.79 8.00
CA HIS A 8 3.41 -18.46 6.84
C HIS A 8 3.75 -17.48 5.70
N VAL A 9 2.85 -16.54 5.41
CA VAL A 9 3.08 -15.51 4.38
C VAL A 9 4.21 -14.57 4.80
N GLU A 10 4.25 -14.15 6.06
CA GLU A 10 5.33 -13.31 6.61
C GLU A 10 6.67 -14.03 6.52
N ALA A 11 6.76 -15.30 6.94
CA ALA A 11 7.98 -16.09 6.83
C ALA A 11 8.46 -16.25 5.38
N PHE A 12 7.55 -16.49 4.44
CA PHE A 12 7.87 -16.54 3.01
C PHE A 12 8.37 -15.20 2.47
N LEU A 13 7.74 -14.08 2.86
CA LEU A 13 8.14 -12.75 2.43
C LEU A 13 9.48 -12.36 3.02
N GLU A 14 9.73 -12.67 4.30
CA GLU A 14 11.05 -12.50 4.89
C GLU A 14 12.10 -13.28 4.11
N ASP A 15 11.88 -14.56 3.84
CA ASP A 15 12.86 -15.37 3.12
C ASP A 15 13.13 -14.85 1.70
N SER A 16 12.07 -14.55 0.95
CA SER A 16 12.17 -14.13 -0.46
C SER A 16 12.58 -12.67 -0.67
N GLN A 17 12.30 -11.78 0.30
CA GLN A 17 12.49 -10.32 0.18
C GLN A 17 13.51 -9.76 1.17
N ARG A 18 14.30 -10.64 1.80
CA ARG A 18 15.32 -10.33 2.82
C ARG A 18 16.31 -9.24 2.37
N GLY A 19 16.83 -8.52 3.37
CA GLY A 19 17.89 -7.53 3.16
C GLY A 19 17.43 -6.37 2.29
N TRP A 20 18.15 -6.12 1.19
CA TRP A 20 17.93 -4.96 0.34
C TRP A 20 16.93 -5.20 -0.82
N THR A 21 16.49 -6.44 -1.02
CA THR A 21 15.65 -6.85 -2.16
C THR A 21 14.32 -6.11 -2.23
N TYR A 22 13.56 -6.04 -1.12
CA TYR A 22 12.33 -5.26 -1.07
C TYR A 22 12.57 -3.78 -1.41
N GLY A 23 13.64 -3.21 -0.86
CA GLY A 23 14.02 -1.82 -1.09
C GLY A 23 14.31 -1.54 -2.57
N GLN A 24 14.93 -2.49 -3.27
CA GLN A 24 15.16 -2.42 -4.72
C GLN A 24 13.84 -2.46 -5.50
N HIS A 25 12.91 -3.35 -5.16
CA HIS A 25 11.59 -3.40 -5.80
C HIS A 25 10.81 -2.09 -5.60
N PHE A 26 10.81 -1.57 -4.38
CA PHE A 26 10.18 -0.29 -4.09
C PHE A 26 10.82 0.84 -4.89
N ARG A 27 12.16 0.90 -4.90
CA ARG A 27 12.91 1.92 -5.63
C ARG A 27 12.65 1.85 -7.14
N HIS A 28 12.65 0.66 -7.71
CA HIS A 28 12.36 0.45 -9.13
C HIS A 28 10.96 0.96 -9.49
N MET A 29 9.95 0.63 -8.69
CA MET A 29 8.59 1.14 -8.87
C MET A 29 8.52 2.67 -8.75
N PHE A 30 9.26 3.26 -7.80
CA PHE A 30 9.35 4.71 -7.66
C PHE A 30 9.99 5.36 -8.90
N GLU A 31 11.11 4.81 -9.37
CA GLU A 31 11.84 5.28 -10.56
C GLU A 31 10.95 5.25 -11.81
N GLN A 32 10.12 4.21 -11.99
CA GLN A 32 9.16 4.18 -13.10
C GLN A 32 8.22 5.39 -13.11
N GLY A 33 7.67 5.75 -11.95
CA GLY A 33 6.80 6.93 -11.82
C GLY A 33 7.57 8.25 -11.99
N TYR A 34 8.82 8.28 -11.56
CA TYR A 34 9.68 9.45 -11.66
C TYR A 34 10.13 9.72 -13.11
N SER A 35 10.59 8.69 -13.81
CA SER A 35 10.94 8.74 -15.23
C SER A 35 9.74 9.11 -16.10
N TYR A 36 8.54 8.63 -15.77
CA TYR A 36 7.32 9.05 -16.48
C TYR A 36 7.10 10.57 -16.40
N LEU A 37 7.33 11.20 -15.24
CA LEU A 37 7.23 12.66 -15.12
C LEU A 37 8.35 13.38 -15.86
N GLN A 38 9.55 12.78 -15.92
CA GLN A 38 10.69 13.31 -16.64
C GLN A 38 10.44 13.34 -18.16
N GLU A 39 9.88 12.26 -18.71
CA GLU A 39 9.52 12.15 -20.12
C GLU A 39 8.36 13.09 -20.51
N ALA A 40 7.44 13.33 -19.58
CA ALA A 40 6.31 14.23 -19.78
C ALA A 40 6.63 15.71 -19.50
N ALA A 41 7.82 16.03 -19.01
CA ALA A 41 8.19 17.39 -18.64
C ALA A 41 8.32 18.28 -19.89
N ASP A 42 7.67 19.44 -19.85
CA ASP A 42 7.88 20.50 -20.82
C ASP A 42 9.18 21.24 -20.50
N ASN A 43 9.87 21.74 -21.53
CA ASN A 43 11.09 22.56 -21.43
C ASN A 43 10.91 23.83 -20.56
N THR A 44 9.66 24.26 -20.37
CA THR A 44 9.28 25.41 -19.55
C THR A 44 9.01 25.05 -18.09
N ALA A 45 8.92 23.77 -17.75
CA ALA A 45 8.71 23.33 -16.38
C ALA A 45 9.99 23.52 -15.56
N PRO A 46 9.92 24.15 -14.37
CA PRO A 46 11.10 24.40 -13.53
C PRO A 46 11.57 23.15 -12.76
N TRP A 47 11.21 21.96 -13.23
CA TRP A 47 11.34 20.69 -12.50
C TRP A 47 12.77 20.15 -12.54
N GLU A 48 13.25 19.71 -11.38
CA GLU A 48 14.56 19.08 -11.24
C GLU A 48 14.41 17.57 -11.03
N PHE A 49 15.23 16.82 -11.77
CA PHE A 49 15.28 15.37 -11.69
C PHE A 49 16.64 14.91 -11.17
N LEU A 50 16.63 14.10 -10.12
CA LEU A 50 17.83 13.41 -9.66
C LEU A 50 18.20 12.32 -10.67
N GLU A 51 19.50 12.14 -10.95
CA GLU A 51 19.99 11.04 -11.78
C GLU A 51 19.59 9.67 -11.22
N SER A 52 19.52 9.57 -9.88
CA SER A 52 19.14 8.35 -9.16
C SER A 52 18.55 8.72 -7.80
N ALA A 53 17.24 8.57 -7.64
CA ALA A 53 16.57 8.78 -6.35
C ALA A 53 16.93 7.66 -5.37
N LEU A 54 17.61 8.01 -4.28
CA LEU A 54 17.92 7.07 -3.20
C LEU A 54 16.70 6.88 -2.29
N LEU A 55 16.64 5.73 -1.61
CA LEU A 55 15.60 5.48 -0.60
C LEU A 55 15.58 6.55 0.51
N GLN A 56 16.75 7.12 0.82
CA GLN A 56 16.86 8.20 1.80
C GLN A 56 16.13 9.47 1.33
N ASP A 57 16.34 9.90 0.08
CA ASP A 57 15.69 11.08 -0.50
C ASP A 57 14.16 10.95 -0.45
N ILE A 58 13.66 9.75 -0.78
CA ILE A 58 12.23 9.44 -0.74
C ILE A 58 11.69 9.49 0.69
N ARG A 59 12.44 8.95 1.67
CA ARG A 59 12.04 8.96 3.09
C ARG A 59 12.03 10.37 3.67
N GLU A 60 13.01 11.18 3.34
CA GLU A 60 13.09 12.58 3.77
C GLU A 60 11.94 13.40 3.16
N THR A 61 11.68 13.23 1.87
CA THR A 61 10.53 13.88 1.21
C THR A 61 9.20 13.44 1.84
N ARG A 62 9.03 12.14 2.12
CA ARG A 62 7.83 11.63 2.80
C ARG A 62 7.68 12.16 4.23
N ARG A 63 8.79 12.37 4.95
CA ARG A 63 8.77 13.01 6.27
C ARG A 63 8.27 14.45 6.15
N TRP A 64 8.83 15.21 5.22
CA TRP A 64 8.38 16.57 4.93
C TRP A 64 6.89 16.63 4.57
N LEU A 65 6.39 15.70 3.74
CA LEU A 65 4.96 15.60 3.37
C LEU A 65 4.04 15.23 4.53
N LYS A 66 4.53 14.53 5.56
CA LYS A 66 3.77 14.26 6.80
C LYS A 66 3.66 15.52 7.65
N GLU A 67 4.75 16.29 7.76
CA GLU A 67 4.80 17.55 8.50
C GLU A 67 4.06 18.69 7.77
N ASN A 68 3.99 18.59 6.44
CA ASN A 68 3.33 19.56 5.56
C ASN A 68 2.26 18.83 4.74
N PRO A 69 1.06 18.58 5.29
CA PRO A 69 0.02 17.83 4.59
C PRO A 69 -0.35 18.51 3.27
N LYS A 70 0.00 17.85 2.16
CA LYS A 70 -0.34 18.26 0.80
C LYS A 70 -1.08 17.14 0.10
N THR A 71 -1.89 17.52 -0.87
CA THR A 71 -2.53 16.61 -1.83
C THR A 71 -1.95 16.91 -3.21
N HIS A 72 -2.19 16.05 -4.20
CA HIS A 72 -1.81 16.36 -5.58
C HIS A 72 -2.40 17.66 -6.12
N HIS A 73 -3.56 18.08 -5.59
CA HIS A 73 -4.20 19.33 -6.01
C HIS A 73 -3.58 20.57 -5.34
N THR A 74 -3.03 20.41 -4.14
CA THR A 74 -2.45 21.52 -3.35
C THR A 74 -0.93 21.57 -3.39
N LEU A 75 -0.30 20.62 -4.09
CA LEU A 75 1.13 20.62 -4.35
C LEU A 75 1.45 21.65 -5.42
N ASP A 76 2.40 22.53 -5.13
CA ASP A 76 2.83 23.58 -6.07
C ASP A 76 3.59 22.94 -7.23
N LYS A 77 3.06 23.10 -8.44
CA LYS A 77 3.62 22.55 -9.69
C LYS A 77 4.78 23.37 -10.24
N THR A 78 5.03 24.54 -9.65
CA THR A 78 6.05 25.49 -10.12
C THR A 78 7.34 25.39 -9.31
N THR A 79 7.44 24.48 -8.35
CA THR A 79 8.68 24.25 -7.60
C THR A 79 9.56 23.18 -8.26
N PRO A 80 10.89 23.29 -8.15
CA PRO A 80 11.80 22.29 -8.72
C PRO A 80 11.61 20.87 -8.18
N ASP A 81 11.28 20.75 -6.90
CA ASP A 81 11.08 19.47 -6.22
C ASP A 81 9.68 18.86 -6.41
N TYR A 82 8.84 19.48 -7.24
CA TYR A 82 7.49 18.99 -7.53
C TYR A 82 7.47 17.51 -7.94
N PRO A 83 8.30 17.01 -8.88
CA PRO A 83 8.23 15.63 -9.32
C PRO A 83 8.47 14.63 -8.17
N MET A 84 9.48 14.89 -7.33
CA MET A 84 9.82 14.03 -6.18
C MET A 84 8.65 13.97 -5.21
N LYS A 85 8.08 15.12 -4.85
CA LYS A 85 6.92 15.21 -3.96
C LYS A 85 5.68 14.57 -4.57
N ALA A 86 5.45 14.73 -5.87
CA ALA A 86 4.31 14.14 -6.56
C ALA A 86 4.37 12.62 -6.54
N VAL A 87 5.51 12.00 -6.90
CA VAL A 87 5.65 10.54 -6.85
C VAL A 87 5.60 10.04 -5.40
N CYS A 88 6.22 10.75 -4.45
CA CYS A 88 6.12 10.42 -3.03
C CYS A 88 4.68 10.43 -2.51
N LEU A 89 3.85 11.39 -2.93
CA LEU A 89 2.43 11.44 -2.58
C LEU A 89 1.66 10.26 -3.19
N LYS A 90 1.90 9.92 -4.47
CA LYS A 90 1.23 8.78 -5.13
C LYS A 90 1.56 7.46 -4.45
N THR A 91 2.81 7.31 -4.02
CA THR A 91 3.31 6.05 -3.44
C THR A 91 3.18 6.00 -1.92
N LEU A 92 2.68 7.05 -1.26
CA LEU A 92 2.75 7.24 0.20
C LEU A 92 2.24 6.06 1.03
N ARG A 93 1.24 5.32 0.49
CA ARG A 93 0.65 4.14 1.15
C ARG A 93 1.54 2.90 1.09
N ILE A 94 2.43 2.83 0.12
CA ILE A 94 3.37 1.72 -0.08
C ILE A 94 4.58 1.94 0.83
N PRO A 95 4.85 1.06 1.81
CA PRO A 95 6.00 1.20 2.71
C PRO A 95 7.33 1.11 1.97
N THR A 96 8.35 1.80 2.48
CA THR A 96 9.71 1.74 1.90
C THR A 96 10.54 0.57 2.44
N GLU A 97 9.99 -0.21 3.36
CA GLU A 97 10.65 -1.29 4.08
C GLU A 97 9.72 -2.50 4.18
N LEU A 98 10.30 -3.70 4.11
CA LEU A 98 9.56 -4.95 4.13
C LEU A 98 8.72 -5.08 5.40
N GLU A 99 9.27 -4.74 6.56
CA GLU A 99 8.55 -4.79 7.84
C GLU A 99 7.29 -3.91 7.80
N GLY A 100 7.39 -2.70 7.26
CA GLY A 100 6.23 -1.83 7.10
C GLY A 100 5.18 -2.42 6.16
N TYR A 101 5.59 -3.12 5.11
CA TYR A 101 4.70 -3.83 4.19
C TYR A 101 3.99 -5.01 4.86
N MET A 102 4.73 -5.83 5.62
CA MET A 102 4.16 -6.97 6.34
C MET A 102 3.13 -6.54 7.38
N ARG A 103 3.38 -5.43 8.11
CA ARG A 103 2.39 -4.86 9.06
C ARG A 103 1.07 -4.45 8.41
N GLN A 104 1.03 -4.22 7.10
CA GLN A 104 -0.18 -3.89 6.35
C GLN A 104 -0.92 -5.13 5.82
N LEU A 105 -0.35 -6.34 5.93
CA LEU A 105 -1.00 -7.57 5.49
C LEU A 105 -2.17 -7.92 6.41
N SER A 106 -3.37 -7.90 5.83
CA SER A 106 -4.59 -8.42 6.44
C SER A 106 -5.10 -9.59 5.61
N ILE A 107 -5.16 -10.78 6.20
CA ILE A 107 -5.76 -11.96 5.55
C ILE A 107 -7.22 -12.06 5.98
N HIS A 108 -8.11 -11.56 5.14
CA HIS A 108 -9.55 -11.77 5.31
C HIS A 108 -9.96 -13.08 4.62
N PHE A 109 -10.42 -14.05 5.39
CA PHE A 109 -11.05 -15.24 4.82
C PHE A 109 -12.53 -14.95 4.54
N ALA A 110 -12.89 -14.84 3.27
CA ALA A 110 -14.27 -15.04 2.86
C ALA A 110 -14.54 -16.54 2.90
N PHE A 111 -15.46 -16.96 3.78
CA PHE A 111 -15.91 -18.34 3.93
C PHE A 111 -16.15 -19.00 2.56
N LYS A 112 -15.36 -20.04 2.22
CA LYS A 112 -15.61 -20.88 1.04
C LYS A 112 -16.76 -21.84 1.33
N SER A 113 -17.92 -21.51 0.77
CA SER A 113 -18.93 -22.38 0.12
C SER A 113 -19.54 -23.61 0.82
N ILE A 114 -19.02 -24.12 1.94
CA ILE A 114 -19.61 -25.32 2.61
C ILE A 114 -20.79 -24.91 3.53
N HIS A 115 -20.88 -23.64 3.93
CA HIS A 115 -22.00 -23.13 4.74
C HIS A 115 -23.07 -22.36 3.95
N LEU A 116 -22.97 -22.23 2.62
CA LEU A 116 -24.02 -21.54 1.85
C LEU A 116 -25.33 -22.36 1.77
N ASP A 117 -25.26 -23.69 1.97
CA ASP A 117 -26.46 -24.52 2.11
C ASP A 117 -27.28 -24.17 3.37
N TYR A 118 -26.65 -23.60 4.41
CA TYR A 118 -27.35 -23.07 5.59
C TYR A 118 -27.90 -21.67 5.35
N LEU A 119 -27.39 -20.96 4.33
CA LEU A 119 -27.82 -19.62 3.95
C LEU A 119 -28.96 -19.62 2.93
N LYS A 120 -29.26 -20.76 2.29
CA LYS A 120 -30.35 -20.87 1.31
C LYS A 120 -31.71 -20.45 1.89
N ASP A 121 -31.89 -20.65 3.19
CA ASP A 121 -33.12 -20.36 3.94
C ASP A 121 -33.00 -19.09 4.80
N VAL A 122 -31.87 -18.37 4.74
CA VAL A 122 -31.62 -17.16 5.54
C VAL A 122 -31.75 -15.92 4.66
N GLU A 123 -32.80 -15.13 4.91
CA GLU A 123 -33.02 -13.87 4.23
C GLU A 123 -32.17 -12.76 4.88
N ILE A 124 -31.24 -12.19 4.12
CA ILE A 124 -30.38 -11.08 4.56
C ILE A 124 -30.94 -9.78 3.99
N ARG A 125 -31.43 -8.88 4.86
CA ARG A 125 -32.02 -7.58 4.46
C ARG A 125 -31.16 -6.39 4.86
N ALA A 126 -30.32 -6.54 5.88
CA ALA A 126 -29.46 -5.49 6.40
C ALA A 126 -28.09 -6.02 6.85
N VAL A 127 -27.13 -5.12 7.05
CA VAL A 127 -25.76 -5.47 7.50
C VAL A 127 -25.77 -6.07 8.91
N GLU A 128 -26.74 -5.68 9.74
CA GLU A 128 -26.98 -6.23 11.06
C GLU A 128 -27.32 -7.73 11.02
N ASP A 129 -27.96 -8.21 9.95
CA ASP A 129 -28.29 -9.63 9.78
C ASP A 129 -27.02 -10.46 9.57
N VAL A 130 -26.04 -9.91 8.85
CA VAL A 130 -24.74 -10.54 8.63
C VAL A 130 -23.94 -10.64 9.93
N LYS A 131 -24.00 -9.60 10.78
CA LYS A 131 -23.35 -9.61 12.10
C LYS A 131 -23.95 -10.66 13.02
N ARG A 132 -25.29 -10.72 13.10
CA ARG A 132 -26.01 -11.72 13.90
C ARG A 132 -25.77 -13.15 13.40
N LEU A 133 -25.66 -13.34 12.09
CA LEU A 133 -25.31 -14.63 11.52
C LEU A 133 -23.91 -15.06 11.97
N SER A 134 -22.94 -14.14 11.90
CA SER A 134 -21.57 -14.39 12.35
C SER A 134 -21.48 -14.72 13.83
N GLU A 135 -22.33 -14.12 14.67
CA GLU A 135 -22.40 -14.39 16.11
C GLU A 135 -22.96 -15.79 16.39
N ARG A 136 -24.10 -16.15 15.78
CA ARG A 136 -24.73 -17.48 15.97
C ARG A 136 -23.83 -18.64 15.53
N MET A 137 -23.11 -18.47 14.43
CA MET A 137 -22.19 -19.50 13.93
C MET A 137 -20.93 -19.65 14.79
N GLY A 138 -20.61 -18.67 15.64
CA GLY A 138 -19.52 -18.74 16.60
C GLY A 138 -19.86 -19.50 17.88
N GLU A 139 -21.16 -19.66 18.19
CA GLU A 139 -21.64 -20.38 19.40
C GLU A 139 -21.87 -21.88 19.17
N GLU A 140 -21.95 -22.33 17.91
CA GLU A 140 -22.17 -23.75 17.54
C GLU A 140 -20.88 -24.55 17.28
N LEU A 141 -19.70 -23.98 17.56
CA LEU A 141 -18.38 -24.63 17.52
C LEU A 141 -17.83 -24.89 18.92
#